data_AF-A0A7W0ZUG7-F1
#
_entry.id   AF-A0A7W0ZUG7-F1
#
_cell.length_a   1.000
_cell.length_b   1.000
_cell.length_c   1.000
_cell.angle_alpha   90.00
_cell.angle_beta   90.00
_cell.angle_gamma   90.00
#
_symmetry.space_group_name_H-M   'P 1'
#
loop_
_entity.id
_entity.type
_entity.pdbx_description
1 polymer ?
#
loop_
_entity_poly.entity_id
_entity_poly.type
_entity_poly.pdbx_seq_one_letter_code
_entity_poly.pdbx_strand_id
1 'polypeptide(L)'
;MECQRISCPETDKREEIELERTPCGIVISGCSRFQPGSAVECTRACAVRLDRSDRRGVDDIAPRVLVVYTSRDAQTKAIALALADHLSRDGLTAELADADAGAVPPPADYETVVIGSALRFGRQARSVIEYIGHHGDALAAMPAFFFSVGNDDDIGLMCRATGWRPTGSAVFEAIAPADSHLVRDFAMTIGEEVPTPEWVTTMRPLPQRPIEEVRERSPRPTTG
;
A
#
# COMPACT_ATOMS: atom_id res chain seq x y z
N MET A 1 -4.16 22.77 4.45
CA MET A 1 -3.62 22.39 5.77
C MET A 1 -4.74 22.42 6.78
N GLU A 2 -4.96 21.29 7.44
CA GLU A 2 -5.97 21.04 8.47
C GLU A 2 -5.26 20.84 9.82
N CYS A 3 -5.84 21.31 10.91
CA CYS A 3 -5.37 21.01 12.27
C CYS A 3 -6.30 20.00 12.93
N GLN A 4 -5.74 18.89 13.43
CA GLN A 4 -6.51 17.83 14.07
C GLN A 4 -5.89 17.43 15.41
N ARG A 5 -6.74 17.21 16.43
CA ARG A 5 -6.30 16.64 17.71
C ARG A 5 -6.40 15.13 17.68
N ILE A 6 -5.31 14.47 18.02
CA ILE A 6 -5.19 13.01 18.04
C ILE A 6 -4.60 12.52 19.37
N SER A 7 -4.78 11.23 19.66
CA SER A 7 -3.95 10.56 20.66
C SER A 7 -2.66 10.08 19.99
N CYS A 8 -1.51 10.57 20.46
CA CYS A 8 -0.21 10.23 19.89
C CYS A 8 0.11 8.74 20.12
N PRO A 9 0.43 7.97 19.06
CA PRO A 9 0.73 6.54 19.17
C PRO A 9 1.91 6.21 20.07
N GLU A 10 2.89 7.10 20.14
CA GLU A 10 4.14 6.86 20.87
C GLU A 10 4.05 7.25 22.34
N THR A 11 3.21 8.23 22.70
CA THR A 11 3.18 8.81 24.06
C THR A 11 1.83 8.68 24.75
N ASP A 12 0.79 8.24 24.03
CA ASP A 12 -0.61 8.17 24.48
C ASP A 12 -1.21 9.51 24.95
N LYS A 13 -0.52 10.63 24.67
CA LYS A 13 -0.98 11.98 24.99
C LYS A 13 -1.79 12.58 23.85
N ARG A 14 -2.68 13.52 24.18
CA ARG A 14 -3.41 14.31 23.17
C ARG A 14 -2.51 15.39 22.59
N GLU A 15 -2.17 15.23 21.32
CA GLU A 15 -1.37 16.18 20.55
C GLU A 15 -2.22 16.79 19.43
N GLU A 16 -1.85 18.00 19.03
CA GLU A 16 -2.37 18.67 17.84
C GLU A 16 -1.38 18.50 16.70
N ILE A 17 -1.88 18.16 15.51
CA ILE A 17 -1.08 18.01 14.31
C ILE A 17 -1.60 18.91 13.21
N GLU A 18 -0.68 19.38 12.37
CA GLU A 18 -0.97 20.03 11.10
C GLU A 18 -0.79 18.99 9.99
N LEU A 19 -1.81 18.83 9.15
CA LEU A 19 -1.82 17.80 8.12
C LEU A 19 -2.37 18.31 6.78
N GLU A 20 -1.98 17.61 5.72
CA GLU A 20 -2.51 17.75 4.37
C GLU A 20 -2.96 16.37 3.86
N ARG A 21 -4.17 16.32 3.31
CA ARG A 21 -4.72 15.12 2.67
C ARG A 21 -4.41 15.18 1.19
N THR A 22 -3.73 14.17 0.67
CA THR A 22 -3.32 14.06 -0.73
C THR A 22 -3.93 12.80 -1.35
N PRO A 23 -3.98 12.70 -2.68
CA PRO A 23 -4.35 11.45 -3.35
C PRO A 23 -3.47 10.24 -2.97
N CYS A 24 -2.25 10.48 -2.47
CA CYS A 24 -1.32 9.43 -2.03
C CYS A 24 -1.39 9.16 -0.51
N GLY A 25 -2.29 9.83 0.21
CA GLY A 25 -2.47 9.70 1.65
C GLY A 25 -2.22 10.98 2.44
N ILE A 26 -2.02 10.84 3.76
CA ILE A 26 -1.89 11.98 4.69
C ILE A 26 -0.43 12.36 4.92
N VAL A 27 -0.12 13.65 4.75
CA VAL A 27 1.17 14.26 5.09
C VAL A 27 1.02 15.07 6.38
N ILE A 28 1.88 14.83 7.38
CA ILE A 28 1.92 15.64 8.61
C ILE A 28 3.06 16.67 8.51
N SER A 29 2.69 17.95 8.47
CA SER A 29 3.61 19.08 8.38
C SER A 29 4.03 19.64 9.74
N GLY A 30 3.26 19.37 10.80
CA GLY A 30 3.51 19.90 12.14
C GLY A 30 2.88 19.05 13.23
N CYS A 31 3.45 19.10 14.44
CA CYS A 31 2.91 18.43 15.62
C CYS A 31 3.30 19.20 16.89
N SER A 32 2.34 19.42 17.80
CA SER A 32 2.54 20.12 19.08
C SER A 32 3.60 19.49 19.99
N ARG A 33 3.94 18.21 19.75
CA ARG A 33 5.03 17.53 20.44
C ARG A 33 6.41 18.11 20.12
N PHE A 34 6.59 18.72 18.94
CA PHE A 34 7.88 19.22 18.48
C PHE A 34 7.87 20.73 18.32
N GLN A 35 8.90 21.40 18.85
CA GLN A 35 9.08 22.83 18.64
C GLN A 35 9.65 23.08 17.24
N PRO A 36 9.26 24.19 16.57
CA PRO A 36 9.89 24.61 15.32
C PRO A 36 11.40 24.76 15.54
N GLY A 37 12.22 24.00 14.78
CA GLY A 37 13.68 24.03 14.87
C GLY A 37 14.33 22.89 15.67
N SER A 38 13.54 21.96 16.24
CA SER A 38 14.08 20.72 16.82
C SER A 38 14.34 19.65 15.75
N ALA A 39 15.41 18.87 15.91
CA ALA A 39 15.64 17.69 15.08
C ALA A 39 14.52 16.67 15.39
N VAL A 40 13.73 16.32 14.37
CA VAL A 40 12.55 15.47 14.53
C VAL A 40 12.98 14.00 14.54
N GLU A 41 12.97 13.37 15.72
CA GLU A 41 13.09 11.91 15.90
C GLU A 41 11.70 11.23 16.03
N CYS A 42 10.69 11.77 15.34
CA CYS A 42 9.34 11.20 15.36
C CYS A 42 9.19 10.14 14.27
N THR A 43 8.67 8.95 14.61
CA THR A 43 8.38 7.91 13.59
C THR A 43 7.16 8.23 12.74
N ARG A 44 6.38 9.26 13.12
CA ARG A 44 5.11 9.67 12.47
C ARG A 44 4.11 8.52 12.34
N ALA A 45 4.09 7.57 13.28
CA ALA A 45 3.07 6.52 13.35
C ALA A 45 1.62 7.06 13.41
N CYS A 46 1.42 8.33 13.77
CA CYS A 46 0.13 8.99 13.67
C CYS A 46 -0.34 9.22 12.24
N ALA A 47 0.55 9.51 11.29
CA ALA A 47 0.20 9.66 9.88
C ALA A 47 -0.37 8.35 9.34
N VAL A 48 0.29 7.23 9.65
CA VAL A 48 -0.19 5.87 9.32
C VAL A 48 -1.57 5.61 9.92
N ARG A 49 -1.77 5.88 11.23
CA ARG A 49 -3.07 5.64 11.87
C ARG A 49 -4.19 6.50 11.32
N LEU A 50 -3.89 7.76 10.99
CA LEU A 50 -4.87 8.68 10.41
C LEU A 50 -5.19 8.32 8.97
N ASP A 51 -4.20 7.92 8.18
CA ASP A 51 -4.40 7.48 6.81
C ASP A 51 -5.29 6.24 6.79
N ARG A 52 -4.98 5.26 7.66
CA ARG A 52 -5.87 4.11 7.90
C ARG A 52 -7.27 4.55 8.33
N SER A 53 -7.39 5.49 9.27
CA SER A 53 -8.68 5.95 9.80
C SER A 53 -9.52 6.75 8.80
N ASP A 54 -8.90 7.52 7.91
CA ASP A 54 -9.62 8.31 6.92
C ASP A 54 -10.15 7.44 5.77
N ARG A 55 -9.44 6.34 5.51
CA ARG A 55 -9.89 5.28 4.61
C ARG A 55 -10.91 4.33 5.27
N ARG A 56 -11.17 4.45 6.60
CA ARG A 56 -12.25 3.70 7.28
C ARG A 56 -13.61 4.20 6.83
N GLY A 57 -14.12 3.56 5.79
CA GLY A 57 -15.39 3.85 5.14
C GLY A 57 -15.46 3.29 3.72
N VAL A 58 -14.32 3.03 3.06
CA VAL A 58 -14.26 2.56 1.67
C VAL A 58 -13.73 1.12 1.55
N ASP A 59 -12.84 0.66 2.43
CA ASP A 59 -12.05 -0.57 2.23
C ASP A 59 -12.04 -1.59 3.41
N ASP A 60 -12.86 -1.40 4.46
CA ASP A 60 -12.76 -2.15 5.74
C ASP A 60 -13.18 -3.66 5.69
N ILE A 61 -13.01 -4.39 4.58
CA ILE A 61 -13.07 -5.87 4.55
C ILE A 61 -11.92 -6.48 3.70
N ALA A 62 -11.38 -5.74 2.74
CA ALA A 62 -10.42 -6.27 1.77
C ALA A 62 -8.97 -6.21 2.30
N PRO A 63 -8.21 -7.32 2.31
CA PRO A 63 -6.78 -7.29 2.55
C PRO A 63 -6.05 -6.41 1.52
N ARG A 64 -4.99 -5.70 1.94
CA ARG A 64 -4.30 -4.71 1.11
C ARG A 64 -2.98 -5.26 0.57
N VAL A 65 -2.72 -4.95 -0.70
CA VAL A 65 -1.49 -5.34 -1.40
C VAL A 65 -0.79 -4.09 -1.92
N LEU A 66 0.48 -3.91 -1.54
CA LEU A 66 1.33 -2.86 -2.12
C LEU A 66 2.06 -3.42 -3.33
N VAL A 67 1.88 -2.79 -4.49
CA VAL A 67 2.61 -3.10 -5.73
C VAL A 67 3.64 -1.99 -5.99
N VAL A 68 4.89 -2.25 -5.61
CA VAL A 68 6.04 -1.38 -5.87
C VAL A 68 6.61 -1.72 -7.24
N TYR A 69 6.82 -0.73 -8.10
CA TYR A 69 7.38 -0.95 -9.44
C TYR A 69 8.34 0.16 -9.85
N THR A 70 9.14 -0.08 -10.89
CA THR A 70 9.99 0.95 -11.50
C THR A 70 9.35 1.49 -12.76
N SER A 71 9.11 2.79 -12.85
CA SER A 71 8.46 3.40 -14.03
C SER A 71 9.37 3.62 -15.23
N ARG A 72 10.70 3.51 -15.05
CA ARG A 72 11.69 3.66 -16.15
C ARG A 72 11.57 2.61 -17.25
N ASP A 73 10.87 1.51 -16.98
CA ASP A 73 10.53 0.48 -17.95
C ASP A 73 9.00 0.45 -18.11
N ALA A 74 8.53 0.79 -19.31
CA ALA A 74 7.09 0.91 -19.59
C ALA A 74 6.36 -0.43 -19.39
N GLN A 75 7.06 -1.53 -19.66
CA GLN A 75 6.51 -2.88 -19.53
C GLN A 75 6.32 -3.27 -18.06
N THR A 76 7.30 -2.97 -17.21
CA THR A 76 7.21 -3.16 -15.75
C THR A 76 6.00 -2.41 -15.17
N LYS A 77 5.79 -1.16 -15.59
CA LYS A 77 4.61 -0.38 -15.21
C LYS A 77 3.31 -1.02 -15.72
N ALA A 78 3.28 -1.48 -16.97
CA ALA A 78 2.10 -2.12 -17.55
C ALA A 78 1.70 -3.40 -16.80
N ILE A 79 2.68 -4.23 -16.45
CA ILE A 79 2.47 -5.44 -15.64
C ILE A 79 2.01 -5.08 -14.23
N ALA A 80 2.61 -4.08 -13.58
CA ALA A 80 2.18 -3.63 -12.25
C ALA A 80 0.71 -3.17 -12.25
N LEU A 81 0.29 -2.40 -13.26
CA LEU A 81 -1.10 -1.96 -13.42
C LEU A 81 -2.05 -3.15 -13.63
N ALA A 82 -1.67 -4.12 -14.46
CA ALA A 82 -2.49 -5.30 -14.69
C ALA A 82 -2.58 -6.21 -13.47
N LEU A 83 -1.48 -6.38 -12.71
CA LEU A 83 -1.52 -7.09 -11.44
C LEU A 83 -2.47 -6.41 -10.46
N ALA A 84 -2.40 -5.09 -10.32
CA ALA A 84 -3.31 -4.35 -9.44
C ALA A 84 -4.78 -4.53 -9.84
N ASP A 85 -5.10 -4.51 -11.15
CA ASP A 85 -6.44 -4.77 -11.67
C ASP A 85 -6.91 -6.21 -11.37
N HIS A 86 -6.06 -7.22 -11.58
CA HIS A 86 -6.39 -8.61 -11.25
C HIS A 86 -6.64 -8.79 -9.75
N LEU A 87 -5.74 -8.30 -8.89
CA LEU A 87 -5.88 -8.37 -7.44
C LEU A 87 -7.16 -7.67 -6.96
N SER A 88 -7.50 -6.53 -7.58
CA SER A 88 -8.72 -5.78 -7.26
C SER A 88 -9.99 -6.55 -7.62
N ARG A 89 -9.99 -7.27 -8.76
CA ARG A 89 -11.11 -8.15 -9.16
C ARG A 89 -11.30 -9.33 -8.21
N ASP A 90 -10.24 -9.76 -7.54
CA ASP A 90 -10.26 -10.83 -6.55
C ASP A 90 -10.62 -10.32 -5.14
N GLY A 91 -11.02 -9.05 -5.01
CA GLY A 91 -11.51 -8.46 -3.76
C GLY A 91 -10.41 -7.97 -2.81
N LEU A 92 -9.19 -7.76 -3.32
CA LEU A 92 -8.08 -7.15 -2.59
C LEU A 92 -7.98 -5.66 -2.90
N THR A 93 -7.46 -4.87 -1.97
CA THR A 93 -7.16 -3.45 -2.24
C THR A 93 -5.71 -3.30 -2.68
N ALA A 94 -5.47 -3.16 -3.98
CA ALA A 94 -4.13 -3.02 -4.54
C ALA A 94 -3.71 -1.55 -4.69
N GLU A 95 -2.58 -1.16 -4.07
CA GLU A 95 -2.01 0.18 -4.16
C GLU A 95 -0.70 0.17 -4.95
N LEU A 96 -0.55 1.11 -5.87
CA LEU A 96 0.62 1.20 -6.75
C LEU A 96 1.58 2.27 -6.27
N ALA A 97 2.87 1.92 -6.16
CA ALA A 97 3.93 2.86 -5.81
C ALA A 97 5.10 2.80 -6.80
N ASP A 98 5.49 3.94 -7.33
CA ASP A 98 6.64 4.07 -8.22
C ASP A 98 7.92 4.31 -7.41
N ALA A 99 8.82 3.32 -7.40
CA ALA A 99 10.09 3.40 -6.70
C ALA A 99 11.01 4.50 -7.26
N ASP A 100 10.87 4.88 -8.53
CA ASP A 100 11.69 5.92 -9.15
C ASP A 100 11.20 7.34 -8.83
N ALA A 101 9.94 7.51 -8.41
CA ALA A 101 9.35 8.81 -8.09
C ALA A 101 9.71 9.31 -6.68
N GLY A 102 10.17 8.41 -5.80
CA GLY A 102 10.38 8.67 -4.38
C GLY A 102 9.05 8.66 -3.60
N ALA A 103 9.13 8.40 -2.29
CA ALA A 103 7.98 8.22 -1.38
C ALA A 103 7.18 6.91 -1.56
N VAL A 104 7.89 5.77 -1.58
CA VAL A 104 7.24 4.46 -1.49
C VAL A 104 6.76 4.19 -0.05
N PRO A 105 5.51 3.76 0.17
CA PRO A 105 5.02 3.39 1.49
C PRO A 105 5.83 2.26 2.14
N PRO A 106 5.92 2.22 3.49
CA PRO A 106 6.58 1.13 4.18
C PRO A 106 5.77 -0.19 4.03
N PRO A 107 6.43 -1.35 3.84
CA PRO A 107 5.74 -2.65 3.69
C PRO A 107 4.78 -3.01 4.82
N ALA A 108 5.12 -2.61 6.05
CA ALA A 108 4.37 -2.95 7.26
C ALA A 108 2.95 -2.35 7.33
N ASP A 109 2.59 -1.50 6.36
CA ASP A 109 1.23 -0.95 6.22
C ASP A 109 0.28 -1.82 5.41
N TYR A 110 0.76 -2.94 4.88
CA TYR A 110 0.05 -3.84 3.99
C TYR A 110 0.14 -5.29 4.48
N GLU A 111 -0.77 -6.12 4.02
CA GLU A 111 -0.78 -7.56 4.28
C GLU A 111 0.17 -8.31 3.34
N THR A 112 0.43 -7.76 2.16
CA THR A 112 1.32 -8.34 1.15
C THR A 112 1.99 -7.26 0.31
N VAL A 113 3.23 -7.52 -0.12
CA VAL A 113 3.97 -6.63 -1.03
C VAL A 113 4.36 -7.37 -2.30
N VAL A 114 4.24 -6.72 -3.45
CA VAL A 114 4.73 -7.18 -4.75
C VAL A 114 5.73 -6.16 -5.25
N ILE A 115 6.94 -6.60 -5.60
CA ILE A 115 8.01 -5.73 -6.10
C ILE A 115 8.32 -6.08 -7.55
N GLY A 116 8.23 -5.10 -8.44
CA GLY A 116 8.47 -5.24 -9.87
C GLY A 116 9.71 -4.48 -10.33
N SER A 117 10.62 -5.14 -11.05
CA SER A 117 11.77 -4.46 -11.64
C SER A 117 12.21 -5.08 -12.97
N ALA A 118 12.63 -4.22 -13.91
CA ALA A 118 13.34 -4.64 -15.11
C ALA A 118 14.85 -4.54 -14.91
N LEU A 119 15.57 -5.55 -15.41
CA LEU A 119 17.03 -5.52 -15.42
C LEU A 119 17.52 -4.61 -16.56
N ARG A 120 18.35 -3.62 -16.21
CA ARG A 120 18.93 -2.69 -17.20
C ARG A 120 20.45 -2.72 -17.12
N PHE A 121 21.08 -2.94 -18.27
CA PHE A 121 22.55 -3.02 -18.39
C PHE A 121 23.18 -4.01 -17.40
N GLY A 122 22.50 -5.14 -17.15
CA GLY A 122 22.96 -6.17 -16.21
C GLY A 122 22.87 -5.76 -14.73
N ARG A 123 22.14 -4.68 -14.40
CA ARG A 123 21.90 -4.24 -13.01
C ARG A 123 20.40 -4.10 -12.73
N GLN A 124 20.02 -4.52 -11.52
CA GLN A 124 18.71 -4.21 -10.96
C GLN A 124 18.56 -2.71 -10.72
N ALA A 125 17.32 -2.21 -10.78
CA ALA A 125 17.06 -0.81 -10.52
C ALA A 125 17.50 -0.42 -9.10
N ARG A 126 18.29 0.65 -8.99
CA ARG A 126 18.83 1.10 -7.70
C ARG A 126 17.74 1.41 -6.68
N SER A 127 16.65 2.03 -7.12
CA SER A 127 15.48 2.37 -6.30
C SER A 127 14.85 1.12 -5.64
N VAL A 128 14.76 0.02 -6.38
CA VAL A 128 14.25 -1.27 -5.85
C VAL A 128 15.24 -1.90 -4.88
N ILE A 129 16.53 -1.91 -5.21
CA ILE A 129 17.57 -2.44 -4.30
C ILE A 129 17.60 -1.65 -2.98
N GLU A 130 17.49 -0.32 -3.05
CA GLU A 130 17.42 0.54 -1.86
C GLU A 130 16.15 0.28 -1.04
N TYR A 131 14.99 0.12 -1.69
CA TYR A 131 13.75 -0.21 -1.00
C TYR A 131 13.82 -1.56 -0.26
N ILE A 132 14.30 -2.62 -0.94
CA ILE A 132 14.46 -3.94 -0.34
C ILE A 132 15.49 -3.89 0.79
N GLY A 133 16.63 -3.23 0.57
CA GLY A 133 17.67 -3.10 1.59
C GLY A 133 17.21 -2.33 2.83
N HIS A 134 16.37 -1.30 2.65
CA HIS A 134 15.84 -0.51 3.76
C HIS A 134 14.74 -1.25 4.55
N HIS A 135 13.99 -2.13 3.91
CA HIS A 135 12.84 -2.82 4.50
C HIS A 135 12.99 -4.34 4.62
N GLY A 136 14.22 -4.87 4.55
CA GLY A 136 14.48 -6.30 4.48
C GLY A 136 13.82 -7.12 5.59
N ASP A 137 13.88 -6.64 6.85
CA ASP A 137 13.25 -7.32 8.00
C ASP A 137 11.72 -7.37 7.88
N ALA A 138 11.10 -6.28 7.42
CA ALA A 138 9.65 -6.23 7.24
C ALA A 138 9.20 -7.15 6.09
N LEU A 139 9.94 -7.13 4.97
CA LEU A 139 9.68 -7.99 3.82
C LEU A 139 9.92 -9.48 4.11
N ALA A 140 10.78 -9.81 5.08
CA ALA A 140 10.99 -11.19 5.52
C ALA A 140 9.91 -11.69 6.49
N ALA A 141 9.16 -10.78 7.13
CA ALA A 141 8.14 -11.09 8.11
C ALA A 141 6.71 -11.20 7.52
N MET A 142 6.55 -10.99 6.22
CA MET A 142 5.27 -10.99 5.52
C MET A 142 5.36 -11.68 4.16
N PRO A 143 4.24 -12.12 3.56
CA PRO A 143 4.20 -12.54 2.17
C PRO A 143 4.67 -11.40 1.26
N ALA A 144 5.74 -11.65 0.52
CA ALA A 144 6.35 -10.64 -0.33
C ALA A 144 6.85 -11.27 -1.63
N PHE A 145 6.38 -10.76 -2.76
CA PHE A 145 6.58 -11.33 -4.08
C PHE A 145 7.49 -10.46 -4.93
N PHE A 146 8.18 -11.07 -5.89
CA PHE A 146 8.99 -10.35 -6.85
C PHE A 146 8.63 -10.73 -8.28
N PHE A 147 8.46 -9.76 -9.16
CA PHE A 147 8.45 -10.04 -10.59
C PHE A 147 9.53 -9.27 -11.33
N SER A 148 10.03 -9.89 -12.40
CA SER A 148 10.96 -9.23 -13.30
C SER A 148 10.48 -9.21 -14.73
N VAL A 149 10.89 -8.17 -15.45
CA VAL A 149 10.73 -8.08 -16.90
C VAL A 149 12.08 -8.34 -17.54
N GLY A 150 12.24 -9.51 -18.13
CA GLY A 150 13.54 -9.98 -18.63
C GLY A 150 13.63 -11.49 -18.69
N ASN A 151 14.52 -12.07 -17.89
CA ASN A 151 14.85 -13.50 -17.93
C ASN A 151 14.99 -14.10 -16.51
N ASP A 152 15.13 -15.43 -16.43
CA ASP A 152 15.16 -16.16 -15.15
C ASP A 152 16.34 -15.82 -14.23
N ASP A 153 17.48 -15.39 -14.78
CA ASP A 153 18.63 -15.00 -13.95
C ASP A 153 18.38 -13.72 -13.14
N ASP A 154 17.38 -12.93 -13.55
CA ASP A 154 17.05 -11.64 -12.94
C ASP A 154 16.66 -11.78 -11.46
N ILE A 155 15.91 -12.83 -11.14
CA ILE A 155 15.50 -13.19 -9.78
C ILE A 155 16.72 -13.52 -8.92
N GLY A 156 17.64 -14.32 -9.46
CA GLY A 156 18.87 -14.72 -8.79
C GLY A 156 19.81 -13.54 -8.51
N LEU A 157 19.90 -12.61 -9.46
CA LEU A 157 20.68 -11.37 -9.31
C LEU A 157 20.13 -10.49 -8.19
N MET A 158 18.81 -10.30 -8.13
CA MET A 158 18.15 -9.56 -7.06
C MET A 158 18.43 -10.21 -5.70
N CYS A 159 18.20 -11.52 -5.58
CA CYS A 159 18.41 -12.29 -4.36
C CYS A 159 19.86 -12.20 -3.83
N ARG A 160 20.85 -12.16 -4.72
CA ARG A 160 22.27 -12.01 -4.37
C ARG A 160 22.63 -10.58 -3.96
N ALA A 161 22.03 -9.59 -4.62
CA ALA A 161 22.31 -8.19 -4.37
C ALA A 161 21.73 -7.70 -3.03
N THR A 162 20.57 -8.23 -2.63
CA THR A 162 19.85 -7.75 -1.43
C THR A 162 19.89 -8.72 -0.27
N GLY A 163 20.16 -10.01 -0.51
CA GLY A 163 20.02 -11.07 0.49
C GLY A 163 18.57 -11.47 0.77
N TRP A 164 17.58 -10.70 0.30
CA TRP A 164 16.16 -11.00 0.45
C TRP A 164 15.74 -12.20 -0.41
N ARG A 165 14.70 -12.90 0.04
CA ARG A 165 14.09 -14.04 -0.66
C ARG A 165 12.58 -13.79 -0.72
N PRO A 166 12.00 -13.64 -1.92
CA PRO A 166 10.57 -13.49 -2.05
C PRO A 166 9.86 -14.81 -1.75
N THR A 167 8.62 -14.73 -1.26
CA THR A 167 7.70 -15.87 -1.09
C THR A 167 7.44 -16.58 -2.41
N GLY A 168 7.26 -15.80 -3.48
CA GLY A 168 7.11 -16.30 -4.84
C GLY A 168 7.62 -15.29 -5.85
N SER A 169 7.93 -15.77 -7.06
CA SER A 169 8.40 -14.88 -8.11
C SER A 169 7.95 -15.30 -9.51
N ALA A 170 7.85 -14.31 -10.40
CA ALA A 170 7.55 -14.52 -11.82
C ALA A 170 8.51 -13.73 -12.72
N VAL A 171 8.72 -14.25 -13.92
CA VAL A 171 9.44 -13.56 -14.99
C VAL A 171 8.49 -13.35 -16.14
N PHE A 172 8.45 -12.12 -16.62
CA PHE A 172 7.67 -11.71 -17.79
C PHE A 172 8.63 -11.32 -18.90
N GLU A 173 8.32 -11.75 -20.12
CA GLU A 173 9.07 -11.30 -21.28
C GLU A 173 8.91 -9.79 -21.46
N ALA A 174 9.95 -9.12 -21.98
CA ALA A 174 9.95 -7.68 -22.22
C ALA A 174 8.86 -7.18 -23.19
N ILE A 175 8.20 -8.10 -23.89
CA ILE A 175 7.12 -7.83 -24.85
C ILE A 175 5.79 -8.50 -24.45
N ALA A 176 5.70 -9.05 -23.24
CA ALA A 176 4.48 -9.70 -22.78
C ALA A 176 3.32 -8.70 -22.76
N PRO A 177 2.12 -9.06 -23.23
CA PRO A 177 0.98 -8.16 -23.09
C PRO A 177 0.54 -8.12 -21.62
N ALA A 178 0.06 -6.96 -21.16
CA ALA A 178 -0.32 -6.74 -19.77
C ALA A 178 -1.49 -7.65 -19.33
N ASP A 179 -2.33 -8.10 -20.25
CA ASP A 179 -3.45 -9.02 -20.06
C ASP A 179 -3.08 -10.50 -20.29
N SER A 180 -1.78 -10.83 -20.32
CA SER A 180 -1.32 -12.22 -20.45
C SER A 180 -1.84 -13.08 -19.29
N HIS A 181 -2.19 -14.33 -19.60
CA HIS A 181 -2.55 -15.34 -18.59
C HIS A 181 -1.47 -15.52 -17.52
N LEU A 182 -0.19 -15.28 -17.84
CA LEU A 182 0.90 -15.31 -16.87
C LEU A 182 0.74 -14.26 -15.77
N VAL A 183 0.23 -13.07 -16.12
CA VAL A 183 -0.01 -12.00 -15.13
C VAL A 183 -1.16 -12.41 -14.21
N ARG A 184 -2.21 -13.01 -14.78
CA ARG A 184 -3.33 -13.58 -14.04
C ARG A 184 -2.88 -14.70 -13.10
N ASP A 185 -2.12 -15.68 -13.58
CA ASP A 185 -1.67 -16.82 -12.78
C ASP A 185 -0.78 -16.37 -11.62
N PHE A 186 0.06 -15.35 -11.85
CA PHE A 186 0.84 -14.74 -10.79
C PHE A 186 -0.02 -13.98 -9.78
N ALA A 187 -1.03 -13.22 -10.22
CA ALA A 187 -2.00 -12.57 -9.33
C ALA A 187 -2.77 -13.59 -8.47
N MET A 188 -3.17 -14.73 -9.03
CA MET A 188 -3.81 -15.82 -8.28
C MET A 188 -2.87 -16.38 -7.19
N THR A 189 -1.59 -16.61 -7.53
CA THR A 189 -0.57 -17.07 -6.58
C THR A 189 -0.40 -16.08 -5.43
N ILE A 190 -0.41 -14.78 -5.73
CA ILE A 190 -0.37 -13.73 -4.70
C ILE A 190 -1.62 -13.81 -3.82
N GLY A 191 -2.81 -13.89 -4.42
CA GLY A 191 -4.08 -13.94 -3.70
C GLY A 191 -4.22 -15.13 -2.74
N GLU A 192 -3.62 -16.28 -3.06
CA GLU A 192 -3.62 -17.47 -2.19
C GLU A 192 -2.79 -17.29 -0.90
N GLU A 193 -1.76 -16.46 -0.95
CA GLU A 193 -0.83 -16.21 0.16
C GLU A 193 -1.17 -14.94 0.95
N VAL A 194 -2.12 -14.13 0.47
CA VAL A 194 -2.54 -12.91 1.17
C VAL A 194 -3.23 -13.30 2.48
N PRO A 195 -2.66 -12.91 3.64
CA PRO A 195 -3.21 -13.30 4.92
C PRO A 195 -4.52 -12.58 5.15
N THR A 196 -5.52 -13.29 5.68
CA THR A 196 -6.76 -12.66 6.13
C THR A 196 -6.45 -11.82 7.36
N PRO A 197 -6.77 -10.51 7.38
CA PRO A 197 -6.45 -9.67 8.52
C PRO A 197 -7.13 -10.19 9.80
N GLU A 198 -6.43 -10.21 10.93
CA GLU A 198 -6.95 -10.72 12.21
C GLU A 198 -8.26 -10.01 12.65
N TRP A 199 -8.41 -8.74 12.25
CA TRP A 199 -9.61 -7.95 12.53
C TRP A 199 -10.82 -8.40 11.70
N VAL A 200 -10.64 -9.03 10.53
CA VAL A 200 -11.73 -9.65 9.75
C VAL A 200 -12.27 -10.88 10.47
N THR A 201 -11.39 -11.69 11.06
CA THR A 201 -11.78 -12.92 11.79
C THR A 201 -12.53 -12.62 13.10
N THR A 202 -12.26 -11.46 13.71
CA THR A 202 -12.83 -11.05 15.01
C THR A 202 -14.04 -10.12 14.89
N MET A 203 -14.36 -9.62 13.70
CA MET A 203 -15.57 -8.84 13.45
C MET A 203 -16.82 -9.73 13.46
N ARG A 204 -17.55 -9.71 14.58
CA ARG A 204 -18.97 -10.10 14.57
C ARG A 204 -19.70 -9.12 13.63
N PRO A 205 -20.47 -9.57 12.63
CA PRO A 205 -21.17 -8.66 11.73
C PRO A 205 -21.96 -7.64 12.56
N LEU A 206 -21.73 -6.35 12.29
CA LEU A 206 -22.54 -5.30 12.89
C LEU A 206 -24.00 -5.61 12.55
N PRO A 207 -24.92 -5.64 13.54
CA PRO A 207 -26.32 -5.82 13.24
C PRO A 207 -26.73 -4.71 12.28
N GLN A 208 -27.12 -5.09 11.07
CA GLN A 208 -27.61 -4.13 10.08
C GLN A 208 -28.82 -3.44 10.70
N ARG A 209 -28.69 -2.15 11.03
CA ARG A 209 -29.86 -1.36 11.39
C ARG A 209 -30.74 -1.29 10.15
N PRO A 210 -32.04 -1.60 10.25
CA PRO A 210 -32.95 -1.36 9.15
C PRO A 210 -32.82 0.09 8.73
N ILE A 211 -32.73 0.34 7.43
CA ILE A 211 -32.81 1.68 6.86
C ILE A 211 -34.23 2.18 7.17
N GLU A 212 -34.40 2.93 8.26
CA GLU A 212 -35.62 3.69 8.48
C GLU A 212 -35.65 4.78 7.41
N GLU A 213 -36.57 4.64 6.45
CA GLU A 213 -36.92 5.68 5.49
C GLU A 213 -37.08 7.01 6.22
N VAL A 214 -36.18 7.93 5.93
CA VAL A 214 -36.30 9.34 6.32
C VAL A 214 -37.54 9.87 5.62
N ARG A 215 -38.70 9.80 6.29
CA ARG A 215 -39.89 10.52 5.88
C ARG A 215 -39.57 12.01 5.88
N GLU A 216 -39.40 12.57 4.69
CA GLU A 216 -39.29 14.00 4.45
C GLU A 216 -40.43 14.72 5.18
N ARG A 217 -40.11 15.43 6.26
CA ARG A 217 -41.04 16.38 6.86
C ARG A 217 -41.08 17.60 5.95
N SER A 218 -42.14 17.72 5.13
CA SER A 218 -42.43 18.96 4.42
C SER A 218 -42.51 20.14 5.41
N PRO A 219 -41.92 21.31 5.08
CA PRO A 219 -42.06 22.50 5.91
C PRO A 219 -43.51 23.03 5.84
N ARG A 220 -44.07 23.37 7.02
CA ARG A 220 -45.36 24.05 7.11
C ARG A 220 -45.24 25.47 6.53
N PRO A 221 -46.24 25.98 5.80
CA PRO A 221 -46.26 27.38 5.39
C PRO A 221 -46.45 28.28 6.63
N THR A 222 -45.58 29.27 6.79
CA THR A 222 -45.74 30.37 7.72
C THR A 222 -46.76 31.35 7.17
N THR A 223 -47.92 31.47 7.83
CA THR A 223 -48.83 32.60 7.69
C THR A 223 -48.41 33.72 8.64
N GLY A 224 -48.23 34.92 8.09
CA GLY A 224 -47.95 36.16 8.81
C GLY A 224 -47.81 37.32 7.85
#